data_AF-A0A0V1N6Q2-F1
#
_entry.id   AF-A0A0V1N6Q2-F1
#
_cell.length_a   1.000
_cell.length_b   1.000
_cell.length_c   1.000
_cell.angle_alpha   90.00
_cell.angle_beta   90.00
_cell.angle_gamma   90.00
#
_symmetry.space_group_name_H-M   'P 1'
#
loop_
_entity.id
_entity.type
_entity.pdbx_description
1 polymer ?
#
loop_
_entity_poly.entity_id
_entity_poly.type
_entity_poly.pdbx_seq_one_letter_code
_entity_poly.pdbx_strand_id
1 'polypeptide(L)'
;MLEMMNESKFDLKSAHLITSLFFICHLFFTSESSPRHSYVYIPLFDKVCLIEKYIPQEYPTASRIPIFIYNSLESCIAACSSYSTREPLCNAFMYSNITKACHLHFYVLNLKTGMCPVETGQSHFYLLHGCFDRNNTLLNADVNKKNETDDKIIFLPALHKFCLIRRRLVSESWFAKPISHMTTSNLKKCLSRCVVKGAAACNSVIFSLKEKSCTLVAHQSIFSTLSITVQSSAYFFEIDHCKTKALENSSTVSLLSPNATNPILSIFEYSIQHLPITESENATIIDFLDCTTIQCCLHCCIIKRVSLSCNAVFFNAEEKTCLLMKLDVNSSETTDLVLYNFFKDTVRKEKLIFSNYEDTLRFETSFVSLHEFHERCQVLTFTSAYAENLKVHSLALQTNSLNGCLTACRNKANDTLSCSGVLFSKQEEVCYKLVEGTSHDQIVTEDDQTIVLLQRCVKDREEERRGNSMFYHYHLYELEEMCVFESYNSNHISGFAIYDNILKAISLYQCILKCASEQISKGCAAVHKSQEGCLFFRRNSAARIFRKLGSSYFAELLFCESKFARNTLDFGAVD
;
A
#
# COMPACT_ATOMS: atom_id res chain seq x y z
N MET A 1 35.85 -8.33 72.12
CA MET A 1 36.33 -6.94 72.13
C MET A 1 36.36 -6.50 70.67
N LEU A 2 35.22 -6.00 70.19
CA LEU A 2 35.03 -4.59 69.77
C LEU A 2 35.95 -4.16 68.61
N GLU A 3 35.38 -4.22 67.39
CA GLU A 3 35.11 -3.11 66.46
C GLU A 3 36.18 -2.07 66.04
N MET A 4 36.09 -1.76 64.73
CA MET A 4 36.38 -0.53 63.98
C MET A 4 37.69 -0.37 63.17
N MET A 5 37.50 -0.51 61.84
CA MET A 5 37.71 0.49 60.78
C MET A 5 39.05 1.24 60.70
N ASN A 6 39.71 1.13 59.54
CA ASN A 6 40.08 2.34 58.82
C ASN A 6 39.95 2.17 57.30
N GLU A 7 39.44 3.23 56.69
CA GLU A 7 38.82 3.34 55.37
C GLU A 7 39.82 3.21 54.20
N SER A 8 39.41 2.52 53.12
CA SER A 8 39.94 2.81 51.79
C SER A 8 38.95 3.70 51.05
N LYS A 9 39.44 4.90 50.73
CA LYS A 9 38.72 5.99 50.06
C LYS A 9 38.37 5.55 48.63
N PHE A 10 37.18 4.99 48.43
CA PHE A 10 36.65 4.72 47.09
C PHE A 10 36.22 6.05 46.46
N ASP A 11 36.85 6.36 45.33
CA ASP A 11 36.73 7.63 44.61
C ASP A 11 35.28 7.84 44.09
N LEU A 12 34.58 8.80 44.69
CA LEU A 12 33.15 9.09 44.46
C LEU A 12 32.85 9.53 43.02
N LYS A 13 33.86 9.89 42.22
CA LYS A 13 33.70 10.21 40.79
C LYS A 13 33.57 8.98 39.88
N SER A 14 34.17 7.85 40.26
CA SER A 14 34.11 6.61 39.47
C SER A 14 32.76 5.89 39.64
N ALA A 15 32.19 5.94 40.85
CA ALA A 15 30.87 5.39 41.12
C ALA A 15 29.76 6.09 40.32
N HIS A 16 29.86 7.42 40.10
CA HIS A 16 28.89 8.18 39.32
C HIS A 16 28.98 7.90 37.81
N LEU A 17 30.19 7.70 37.27
CA LEU A 17 30.37 7.31 35.88
C LEU A 17 29.86 5.89 35.61
N ILE A 18 30.07 4.96 36.54
CA ILE A 18 29.57 3.57 36.43
C ILE A 18 28.05 3.52 36.60
N THR A 19 27.46 4.30 37.52
CA THR A 19 25.99 4.38 37.63
C THR A 19 25.36 5.11 36.45
N SER A 20 25.98 6.14 35.89
CA SER A 20 25.50 6.79 34.66
C SER A 20 25.66 5.90 33.42
N LEU A 21 26.73 5.11 33.29
CA LEU A 21 26.85 4.10 32.22
C LEU A 21 25.86 2.95 32.41
N PHE A 22 25.60 2.50 33.65
CA PHE A 22 24.55 1.53 33.91
C PHE A 22 23.15 2.09 33.67
N PHE A 23 22.91 3.38 33.92
CA PHE A 23 21.64 4.04 33.61
C PHE A 23 21.45 4.27 32.11
N ILE A 24 22.51 4.61 31.38
CA ILE A 24 22.48 4.73 29.92
C ILE A 24 22.35 3.34 29.28
N CYS A 25 23.08 2.32 29.76
CA CYS A 25 22.88 0.94 29.33
C CYS A 25 21.50 0.41 29.73
N HIS A 26 20.95 0.72 30.92
CA HIS A 26 19.57 0.37 31.23
C HIS A 26 18.58 1.12 30.33
N LEU A 27 18.77 2.39 30.02
CA LEU A 27 17.92 3.11 29.06
C LEU A 27 18.02 2.54 27.62
N PHE A 28 19.17 1.97 27.23
CA PHE A 28 19.34 1.27 25.94
C PHE A 28 18.87 -0.20 25.96
N PHE A 29 18.84 -0.87 27.12
CA PHE A 29 18.40 -2.27 27.27
C PHE A 29 16.95 -2.41 27.78
N THR A 30 16.34 -1.35 28.32
CA THR A 30 14.90 -1.27 28.61
C THR A 30 14.11 -0.65 27.48
N SER A 31 14.67 -0.54 26.27
CA SER A 31 13.85 -0.58 25.06
C SER A 31 13.39 -2.02 24.80
N GLU A 32 12.88 -2.71 25.82
CA GLU A 32 11.92 -3.78 25.59
C GLU A 32 10.78 -3.13 24.82
N SER A 33 10.55 -3.66 23.62
CA SER A 33 9.60 -3.22 22.62
C SER A 33 8.30 -2.68 23.24
N SER A 34 8.23 -1.36 23.44
CA SER A 34 6.96 -0.72 23.74
C SER A 34 6.01 -1.05 22.58
N PRO A 35 4.75 -1.43 22.84
CA PRO A 35 3.85 -1.72 21.75
C PRO A 35 3.72 -0.49 20.87
N ARG A 36 4.11 -0.64 19.60
CA ARG A 36 4.19 0.45 18.65
C ARG A 36 2.79 0.76 18.15
N HIS A 37 2.04 1.47 18.98
CA HIS A 37 0.74 2.02 18.62
C HIS A 37 0.89 2.87 17.37
N SER A 38 0.05 2.60 16.38
CA SER A 38 0.05 3.30 15.10
C SER A 38 -1.35 3.79 14.79
N TYR A 39 -1.44 5.03 14.29
CA TYR A 39 -2.69 5.62 13.85
C TYR A 39 -2.75 5.53 12.34
N VAL A 40 -3.81 4.93 11.81
CA VAL A 40 -3.99 4.73 10.37
C VAL A 40 -5.27 5.43 9.92
N TYR A 41 -5.16 6.37 8.98
CA TYR A 41 -6.33 6.99 8.37
C TYR A 41 -6.90 6.08 7.28
N ILE A 42 -8.20 5.81 7.37
CA ILE A 42 -8.96 4.93 6.49
C ILE A 42 -9.84 5.79 5.55
N PRO A 43 -9.42 5.97 4.28
CA PRO A 43 -10.12 6.85 3.33
C PRO A 43 -11.51 6.36 2.93
N LEU A 44 -11.82 5.07 3.11
CA LEU A 44 -13.10 4.48 2.71
C LEU A 44 -14.29 5.05 3.50
N PHE A 45 -14.09 5.32 4.79
CA PHE A 45 -15.14 5.80 5.70
C PHE A 45 -14.70 6.97 6.56
N ASP A 46 -13.58 7.61 6.21
CA ASP A 46 -13.16 8.88 6.78
C ASP A 46 -12.92 8.87 8.30
N LYS A 47 -12.22 7.83 8.78
CA LYS A 47 -11.87 7.67 10.21
C LYS A 47 -10.40 7.35 10.40
N VAL A 48 -9.93 7.54 11.62
CA VAL A 48 -8.59 7.11 12.05
C VAL A 48 -8.72 5.94 13.01
N CYS A 49 -8.05 4.85 12.68
CA CYS A 49 -8.02 3.65 13.50
C CYS A 49 -6.72 3.56 14.29
N LEU A 50 -6.84 3.22 15.58
CA LEU A 50 -5.72 2.90 16.44
C LEU A 50 -5.46 1.41 16.36
N ILE A 51 -4.29 1.06 15.84
CA ILE A 51 -3.82 -0.32 15.81
C ILE A 51 -2.57 -0.47 16.66
N GLU A 52 -2.41 -1.64 17.22
CA GLU A 52 -1.19 -2.04 17.90
C GLU A 52 -0.64 -3.25 17.17
N LYS A 53 0.60 -3.16 16.70
CA LYS A 53 1.27 -4.33 16.17
C LYS A 53 1.44 -5.31 17.33
N TYR A 54 0.73 -6.42 17.23
CA TYR A 54 0.55 -7.35 18.34
C TYR A 54 1.02 -8.72 17.95
N ILE A 55 1.35 -9.50 18.98
CA ILE A 55 1.87 -10.84 18.82
C ILE A 55 1.22 -11.76 19.87
N PRO A 56 0.58 -12.87 19.46
CA PRO A 56 0.19 -13.94 20.37
C PRO A 56 1.39 -14.77 20.89
N GLN A 57 1.50 -14.98 22.20
CA GLN A 57 2.48 -15.90 22.83
C GLN A 57 2.21 -17.38 22.52
N GLU A 58 0.93 -17.73 22.38
CA GLU A 58 0.46 -19.03 21.94
C GLU A 58 -0.50 -18.79 20.80
N TYR A 59 -0.36 -19.53 19.69
CA TYR A 59 -1.30 -19.39 18.60
C TYR A 59 -2.69 -19.75 19.13
N PRO A 60 -3.63 -18.80 19.12
CA PRO A 60 -4.92 -19.02 19.73
C PRO A 60 -5.69 -19.96 18.83
N THR A 61 -6.30 -20.96 19.43
CA THR A 61 -7.34 -21.81 18.83
C THR A 61 -8.64 -21.01 18.58
N ALA A 62 -8.51 -19.75 18.17
CA ALA A 62 -9.62 -18.83 17.94
C ALA A 62 -10.48 -19.30 16.77
N SER A 63 -11.79 -19.08 16.91
CA SER A 63 -12.81 -19.28 15.89
C SER A 63 -12.39 -18.58 14.60
N ARG A 64 -12.03 -19.36 13.57
CA ARG A 64 -11.62 -18.84 12.26
C ARG A 64 -12.78 -18.11 11.61
N ILE A 65 -12.61 -16.81 11.36
CA ILE A 65 -13.44 -16.05 10.43
C ILE A 65 -12.83 -16.24 9.03
N PRO A 66 -13.63 -16.30 7.96
CA PRO A 66 -13.13 -16.47 6.60
C PRO A 66 -11.97 -15.50 6.26
N ILE A 67 -11.02 -16.03 5.49
CA ILE A 67 -9.90 -15.28 4.93
C ILE A 67 -10.44 -14.38 3.84
N PHE A 68 -10.04 -13.11 3.85
CA PHE A 68 -10.40 -12.15 2.82
C PHE A 68 -9.14 -11.59 2.17
N ILE A 69 -9.19 -11.34 0.87
CA ILE A 69 -8.13 -10.64 0.16
C ILE A 69 -8.51 -9.16 0.12
N TYR A 70 -7.66 -8.31 0.71
CA TYR A 70 -7.84 -6.86 0.70
C TYR A 70 -6.59 -6.19 0.13
N ASN A 71 -6.80 -5.28 -0.82
CA ASN A 71 -5.73 -4.64 -1.60
C ASN A 71 -4.76 -3.81 -0.75
N SER A 72 -5.11 -3.53 0.51
CA SER A 72 -4.33 -2.72 1.42
C SER A 72 -4.55 -3.07 2.89
N LEU A 73 -3.62 -2.62 3.73
CA LEU A 73 -3.75 -2.64 5.18
C LEU A 73 -4.99 -1.83 5.61
N GLU A 74 -5.23 -0.68 4.97
CA GLU A 74 -6.37 0.19 5.24
C GLU A 74 -7.72 -0.51 4.98
N SER A 75 -7.84 -1.25 3.87
CA SER A 75 -9.02 -2.06 3.55
C SER A 75 -9.20 -3.23 4.53
N CYS A 76 -8.11 -3.88 4.97
CA CYS A 76 -8.15 -4.93 6.00
C CYS A 76 -8.63 -4.39 7.36
N ILE A 77 -8.12 -3.21 7.78
CA ILE A 77 -8.60 -2.51 8.98
C ILE A 77 -10.08 -2.13 8.83
N ALA A 78 -10.47 -1.62 7.66
CA ALA A 78 -11.84 -1.22 7.37
C ALA A 78 -12.82 -2.40 7.54
N ALA A 79 -12.44 -3.56 7.01
CA ALA A 79 -13.19 -4.79 7.17
C ALA A 79 -13.33 -5.16 8.65
N CYS A 80 -12.23 -5.29 9.39
CA CYS A 80 -12.27 -5.64 10.81
C CYS A 80 -13.14 -4.65 11.62
N SER A 81 -13.00 -3.34 11.37
CA SER A 81 -13.79 -2.31 12.03
C SER A 81 -15.29 -2.42 11.72
N SER A 82 -15.66 -2.75 10.48
CA SER A 82 -17.06 -2.87 10.08
C SER A 82 -17.72 -4.09 10.74
N TYR A 83 -17.03 -5.24 10.79
CA TYR A 83 -17.48 -6.46 11.45
C TYR A 83 -17.61 -6.30 12.97
N SER A 84 -16.87 -5.38 13.59
CA SER A 84 -16.99 -5.06 15.02
C SER A 84 -18.37 -4.50 15.43
N THR A 85 -19.14 -3.94 14.48
CA THR A 85 -20.44 -3.30 14.75
C THR A 85 -21.65 -4.24 14.74
N ARG A 86 -21.48 -5.49 14.26
CA ARG A 86 -22.54 -6.51 14.18
C ARG A 86 -22.07 -7.76 14.94
N GLU A 87 -22.26 -7.74 16.27
CA GLU A 87 -21.63 -8.68 17.22
C GLU A 87 -20.09 -8.61 17.19
N PRO A 88 -19.36 -8.80 18.31
CA PRO A 88 -17.92 -8.56 18.33
C PRO A 88 -17.22 -9.74 17.63
N LEU A 89 -17.14 -9.68 16.30
CA LEU A 89 -16.48 -10.69 15.50
C LEU A 89 -15.03 -10.32 15.16
N CYS A 90 -14.62 -9.05 15.25
CA CYS A 90 -13.23 -8.69 14.97
C CYS A 90 -12.68 -7.64 15.94
N ASN A 91 -11.56 -7.97 16.57
CA ASN A 91 -10.72 -7.05 17.35
C ASN A 91 -9.23 -7.24 17.04
N ALA A 92 -8.89 -8.13 16.10
CA ALA A 92 -7.54 -8.35 15.66
C ALA A 92 -7.51 -8.88 14.22
N PHE A 93 -6.40 -8.68 13.53
CA PHE A 93 -6.24 -9.17 12.16
C PHE A 93 -4.78 -9.45 11.82
N MET A 94 -4.55 -10.34 10.86
CA MET A 94 -3.24 -10.58 10.26
C MET A 94 -3.25 -10.08 8.80
N TYR A 95 -2.23 -9.35 8.37
CA TYR A 95 -2.15 -8.80 7.02
C TYR A 95 -0.77 -8.96 6.38
N SER A 96 -0.73 -9.37 5.10
CA SER A 96 0.49 -9.42 4.29
C SER A 96 0.50 -8.37 3.19
N ASN A 97 1.54 -7.52 3.16
CA ASN A 97 1.77 -6.58 2.06
C ASN A 97 2.07 -7.28 0.72
N ILE A 98 2.59 -8.51 0.76
CA ILE A 98 2.99 -9.26 -0.44
C ILE A 98 1.79 -9.97 -1.05
N THR A 99 1.08 -10.77 -0.25
CA THR A 99 -0.03 -11.59 -0.74
C THR A 99 -1.38 -10.87 -0.72
N LYS A 100 -1.45 -9.69 -0.08
CA LYS A 100 -2.69 -8.94 0.18
C LYS A 100 -3.72 -9.72 1.01
N ALA A 101 -3.32 -10.86 1.59
CA ALA A 101 -4.19 -11.66 2.43
C ALA A 101 -4.44 -10.96 3.77
N CYS A 102 -5.69 -10.96 4.21
CA CYS A 102 -6.15 -10.44 5.48
C CYS A 102 -6.98 -11.49 6.20
N HIS A 103 -6.55 -11.81 7.42
CA HIS A 103 -7.18 -12.81 8.26
C HIS A 103 -7.80 -12.06 9.43
N LEU A 104 -9.13 -12.09 9.54
CA LEU A 104 -9.84 -11.44 10.62
C LEU A 104 -9.95 -12.39 11.82
N HIS A 105 -9.77 -11.85 13.02
CA HIS A 105 -9.80 -12.65 14.23
C HIS A 105 -10.58 -11.97 15.35
N PHE A 106 -11.18 -12.82 16.19
CA PHE A 106 -11.73 -12.42 17.48
C PHE A 106 -10.91 -13.02 18.62
N TYR A 107 -10.54 -12.16 19.56
CA TYR A 107 -9.80 -12.52 20.77
C TYR A 107 -10.60 -12.17 22.02
N VAL A 108 -10.87 -13.18 22.84
CA VAL A 108 -11.28 -12.95 24.24
C VAL A 108 -10.01 -12.62 25.03
N LEU A 109 -9.76 -11.32 25.23
CA LEU A 109 -8.57 -10.83 25.93
C LEU A 109 -8.58 -11.26 27.42
N ASN A 110 -7.92 -12.37 27.75
CA ASN A 110 -7.53 -12.69 29.12
C ASN A 110 -6.14 -12.08 29.40
N LEU A 111 -6.12 -10.84 29.89
CA LEU A 111 -4.94 -10.01 30.24
C LEU A 111 -3.95 -10.61 31.27
N LYS A 112 -4.04 -11.89 31.63
CA LYS A 112 -3.22 -12.52 32.70
C LYS A 112 -1.96 -13.23 32.21
N THR A 113 -1.91 -13.65 30.95
CA THR A 113 -0.70 -14.19 30.33
C THR A 113 -0.09 -13.09 29.49
N GLY A 114 1.13 -12.68 29.83
CA GLY A 114 1.86 -11.63 29.13
C GLY A 114 1.88 -11.87 27.62
N MET A 115 2.14 -10.83 26.86
CA MET A 115 2.10 -10.86 25.41
C MET A 115 3.51 -10.52 24.89
N CYS A 116 4.10 -11.32 23.99
CA CYS A 116 5.51 -11.18 23.53
C CYS A 116 5.60 -11.38 22.01
N PRO A 117 6.54 -10.78 21.26
CA PRO A 117 6.54 -10.58 19.79
C PRO A 117 6.80 -11.81 18.81
N VAL A 118 6.02 -11.98 17.71
CA VAL A 118 5.87 -13.00 16.62
C VAL A 118 5.54 -12.18 15.40
N GLU A 119 6.39 -12.27 14.44
CA GLU A 119 6.34 -11.42 13.28
C GLU A 119 6.78 -12.45 12.24
N THR A 120 5.81 -13.06 11.56
CA THR A 120 6.07 -14.18 10.64
C THR A 120 6.56 -13.64 9.31
N GLY A 121 7.20 -14.49 8.51
CA GLY A 121 8.03 -14.09 7.37
C GLY A 121 7.45 -13.05 6.40
N GLN A 122 6.12 -13.01 6.18
CA GLN A 122 5.45 -12.07 5.26
C GLN A 122 4.19 -11.37 5.82
N SER A 123 3.67 -11.80 6.97
CA SER A 123 2.39 -11.32 7.50
C SER A 123 2.57 -10.71 8.88
N HIS A 124 1.82 -9.65 9.16
CA HIS A 124 1.90 -8.91 10.41
C HIS A 124 0.56 -8.99 11.14
N PHE A 125 0.61 -9.28 12.43
CA PHE A 125 -0.56 -9.33 13.28
C PHE A 125 -0.79 -7.99 13.99
N TYR A 126 -2.05 -7.59 14.11
CA TYR A 126 -2.47 -6.31 14.68
C TYR A 126 -3.69 -6.50 15.58
N LEU A 127 -3.68 -5.83 16.72
CA LEU A 127 -4.90 -5.56 17.49
C LEU A 127 -5.53 -4.26 16.98
N LEU A 128 -6.85 -4.29 16.81
CA LEU A 128 -7.64 -3.11 16.51
C LEU A 128 -8.29 -2.60 17.80
N HIS A 129 -7.80 -1.48 18.31
CA HIS A 129 -8.34 -0.86 19.53
C HIS A 129 -9.64 -0.11 19.26
N GLY A 130 -9.79 0.44 18.05
CA GLY A 130 -11.00 1.14 17.63
C GLY A 130 -10.72 2.15 16.52
N CYS A 131 -11.79 2.64 15.92
CA CYS A 131 -11.76 3.67 14.88
C CYS A 131 -12.58 4.88 15.28
N PHE A 132 -11.99 6.05 15.14
CA PHE A 132 -12.49 7.32 15.66
C PHE A 132 -12.71 8.31 14.51
N ASP A 133 -13.74 9.14 14.65
CA ASP A 133 -13.95 10.27 13.73
C ASP A 133 -12.81 11.28 13.84
N ARG A 134 -12.58 12.04 12.77
CA ARG A 134 -11.50 13.05 12.73
C ARG A 134 -11.64 14.09 13.86
N ASN A 135 -12.84 14.47 14.26
CA ASN A 135 -13.01 15.47 15.34
C ASN A 135 -12.83 14.90 16.78
N ASN A 136 -12.25 13.71 16.95
CA ASN A 136 -12.08 13.11 18.28
C ASN A 136 -11.00 13.84 19.11
N THR A 137 -11.31 14.14 20.36
CA THR A 137 -10.43 14.83 21.32
C THR A 137 -9.14 14.07 21.65
N LEU A 138 -9.08 12.75 21.39
CA LEU A 138 -7.87 11.94 21.54
C LEU A 138 -6.79 12.27 20.50
N LEU A 139 -7.16 12.99 19.44
CA LEU A 139 -6.29 13.35 18.32
C LEU A 139 -5.95 14.84 18.44
N ASN A 140 -4.93 15.15 19.25
CA ASN A 140 -4.44 16.51 19.43
C ASN A 140 -3.92 17.06 18.10
N ALA A 141 -4.53 18.13 17.61
CA ALA A 141 -4.13 18.81 16.38
C ALA A 141 -3.65 20.22 16.71
N ASP A 142 -2.40 20.50 16.38
CA ASP A 142 -1.85 21.85 16.47
C ASP A 142 -2.00 22.56 15.12
N VAL A 143 -2.38 23.84 15.15
CA VAL A 143 -2.48 24.67 13.96
C VAL A 143 -1.08 24.97 13.46
N ASN A 144 -0.68 24.37 12.34
CA ASN A 144 0.63 24.59 11.76
C ASN A 144 0.57 25.66 10.66
N LYS A 145 1.63 26.46 10.58
CA LYS A 145 1.88 27.33 9.42
C LYS A 145 2.57 26.53 8.32
N LYS A 146 2.04 26.68 7.10
CA LYS A 146 2.52 26.15 5.81
C LYS A 146 3.93 25.58 5.83
N ASN A 147 4.09 24.28 5.55
CA ASN A 147 5.34 23.74 5.06
C ASN A 147 5.09 22.72 3.93
N GLU A 148 5.95 22.81 2.92
CA GLU A 148 6.03 22.07 1.65
C GLU A 148 4.82 22.13 0.72
N THR A 149 5.05 22.75 -0.44
CA THR A 149 4.11 22.80 -1.56
C THR A 149 4.86 22.39 -2.83
N ASP A 150 4.59 21.18 -3.34
CA ASP A 150 4.98 20.78 -4.69
C ASP A 150 3.89 21.23 -5.66
N ASP A 151 3.68 22.54 -5.81
CA ASP A 151 2.60 23.11 -6.61
C ASP A 151 2.71 22.69 -8.08
N LYS A 152 1.64 22.09 -8.62
CA LYS A 152 1.66 21.57 -9.99
C LYS A 152 0.42 21.91 -10.77
N ILE A 153 0.66 22.23 -12.03
CA ILE A 153 -0.39 22.52 -13.01
C ILE A 153 -0.85 21.19 -13.60
N ILE A 154 -2.13 20.86 -13.37
CA ILE A 154 -2.75 19.63 -13.86
C ILE A 154 -3.80 20.00 -14.89
N PHE A 155 -3.70 19.42 -16.10
CA PHE A 155 -4.78 19.47 -17.07
C PHE A 155 -5.88 18.48 -16.66
N LEU A 156 -7.11 18.98 -16.57
CA LEU A 156 -8.34 18.22 -16.33
C LEU A 156 -9.08 18.04 -17.66
N PRO A 157 -8.92 16.88 -18.33
CA PRO A 157 -9.47 16.65 -19.66
C PRO A 157 -10.99 16.70 -19.69
N ALA A 158 -11.66 16.25 -18.63
CA ALA A 158 -13.12 16.29 -18.52
C ALA A 158 -13.71 17.70 -18.45
N LEU A 159 -12.90 18.71 -18.15
CA LEU A 159 -13.32 20.12 -18.06
C LEU A 159 -12.60 21.03 -19.06
N HIS A 160 -11.57 20.52 -19.73
CA HIS A 160 -10.65 21.30 -20.56
C HIS A 160 -10.01 22.49 -19.82
N LYS A 161 -9.63 22.28 -18.57
CA LYS A 161 -9.02 23.31 -17.71
C LYS A 161 -7.66 22.88 -17.19
N PHE A 162 -6.72 23.82 -17.09
CA PHE A 162 -5.51 23.69 -16.29
C PHE A 162 -5.79 24.22 -14.89
N CYS A 163 -5.55 23.39 -13.89
CA CYS A 163 -5.71 23.75 -12.49
C CYS A 163 -4.37 23.76 -11.78
N LEU A 164 -4.10 24.79 -10.99
CA LEU A 164 -3.00 24.79 -10.05
C LEU A 164 -3.45 23.99 -8.81
N ILE A 165 -2.83 22.83 -8.62
CA ILE A 165 -3.13 21.89 -7.54
C ILE A 165 -1.95 21.90 -6.56
N ARG A 166 -2.26 21.84 -5.26
CA ARG A 166 -1.27 21.69 -4.18
C ARG A 166 -1.52 20.38 -3.44
N ARG A 167 -0.55 19.49 -3.38
CA ARG A 167 -0.59 18.29 -2.54
C ARG A 167 -0.12 18.64 -1.15
N ARG A 168 -0.83 18.05 -0.21
CA ARG A 168 -0.66 18.15 1.22
C ARG A 168 -0.71 16.77 1.83
N LEU A 169 -0.17 16.63 3.03
CA LEU A 169 -0.36 15.42 3.81
C LEU A 169 -1.84 15.28 4.18
N VAL A 170 -2.35 14.05 4.24
CA VAL A 170 -3.76 13.84 4.63
C VAL A 170 -4.07 14.36 6.03
N SER A 171 -3.07 14.42 6.92
CA SER A 171 -3.20 15.03 8.24
C SER A 171 -3.60 16.50 8.18
N GLU A 172 -3.25 17.24 7.12
CA GLU A 172 -3.64 18.64 6.93
C GLU A 172 -5.12 18.84 6.58
N SER A 173 -5.82 17.77 6.19
CA SER A 173 -7.25 17.79 5.86
C SER A 173 -8.16 17.70 7.09
N TRP A 174 -7.61 17.75 8.31
CA TRP A 174 -8.33 17.38 9.53
C TRP A 174 -9.62 18.18 9.77
N PHE A 175 -9.58 19.48 9.52
CA PHE A 175 -10.73 20.38 9.64
C PHE A 175 -11.49 20.56 8.32
N ALA A 176 -11.12 19.85 7.26
CA ALA A 176 -11.83 19.88 6.00
C ALA A 176 -13.14 19.09 6.12
N LYS A 177 -14.26 19.76 5.86
CA LYS A 177 -15.60 19.19 5.92
C LYS A 177 -15.84 18.28 4.72
N PRO A 178 -16.17 16.99 4.92
CA PRO A 178 -16.53 16.10 3.82
C PRO A 178 -17.86 16.50 3.20
N ILE A 179 -17.92 16.45 1.87
CA ILE A 179 -19.10 16.81 1.06
C ILE A 179 -19.72 15.56 0.45
N SER A 180 -18.89 14.74 -0.21
CA SER A 180 -19.32 13.51 -0.86
C SER A 180 -18.14 12.58 -1.08
N HIS A 181 -18.38 11.28 -1.02
CA HIS A 181 -17.41 10.22 -1.30
C HIS A 181 -17.76 9.49 -2.60
N MET A 182 -16.74 9.01 -3.31
CA MET A 182 -16.91 8.11 -4.45
C MET A 182 -15.71 7.18 -4.61
N THR A 183 -15.95 6.02 -5.23
CA THR A 183 -14.89 5.09 -5.61
C THR A 183 -14.38 5.41 -7.01
N THR A 184 -13.12 5.80 -7.14
CA THR A 184 -12.44 6.01 -8.41
C THR A 184 -10.93 5.90 -8.25
N SER A 185 -10.26 5.30 -9.24
CA SER A 185 -8.80 5.31 -9.36
C SER A 185 -8.27 6.52 -10.16
N ASN A 186 -9.15 7.40 -10.66
CA ASN A 186 -8.75 8.54 -11.48
C ASN A 186 -8.80 9.85 -10.68
N LEU A 187 -7.61 10.38 -10.35
CA LEU A 187 -7.47 11.66 -9.65
C LEU A 187 -8.02 12.84 -10.44
N LYS A 188 -7.82 12.89 -11.78
CA LYS A 188 -8.36 13.98 -12.62
C LYS A 188 -9.89 13.98 -12.61
N LYS A 189 -10.51 12.81 -12.63
CA LYS A 189 -11.96 12.66 -12.46
C LYS A 189 -12.43 13.14 -11.08
N CYS A 190 -11.70 12.78 -10.02
CA CYS A 190 -11.95 13.25 -8.66
C CYS A 190 -11.89 14.79 -8.55
N LEU A 191 -10.80 15.38 -9.04
CA LEU A 191 -10.59 16.84 -9.09
C LEU A 191 -11.67 17.54 -9.92
N SER A 192 -12.01 17.00 -11.10
CA SER A 192 -13.04 17.57 -11.98
C SER A 192 -14.40 17.68 -11.27
N ARG A 193 -14.77 16.66 -10.48
CA ARG A 193 -16.01 16.69 -9.69
C ARG A 193 -16.00 17.76 -8.59
N CYS A 194 -14.84 18.05 -8.00
CA CYS A 194 -14.70 19.17 -7.07
C CYS A 194 -14.86 20.51 -7.78
N VAL A 195 -14.13 20.71 -8.89
CA VAL A 195 -14.14 21.97 -9.66
C VAL A 195 -15.55 22.32 -10.15
N VAL A 196 -16.32 21.32 -10.61
CA VAL A 196 -17.71 21.52 -11.06
C VAL A 196 -18.63 22.04 -9.95
N LYS A 197 -18.42 21.66 -8.69
CA LYS A 197 -19.21 22.18 -7.56
C LYS A 197 -18.90 23.66 -7.24
N GLY A 198 -17.76 24.17 -7.70
CA GLY A 198 -17.29 25.53 -7.44
C GLY A 198 -16.56 25.68 -6.10
N ALA A 199 -15.60 26.61 -6.05
CA ALA A 199 -14.65 26.75 -4.93
C ALA A 199 -15.30 26.99 -3.56
N ALA A 200 -16.47 27.62 -3.52
CA ALA A 200 -17.22 27.84 -2.28
C ALA A 200 -17.82 26.53 -1.71
N ALA A 201 -18.21 25.61 -2.59
CA ALA A 201 -18.81 24.34 -2.21
C ALA A 201 -17.78 23.21 -2.07
N CYS A 202 -16.71 23.22 -2.90
CA CYS A 202 -15.60 22.28 -2.86
C CYS A 202 -14.31 22.98 -3.32
N ASN A 203 -13.28 22.95 -2.49
CA ASN A 203 -11.97 23.53 -2.81
C ASN A 203 -10.81 22.54 -2.68
N SER A 204 -11.08 21.29 -2.28
CA SER A 204 -10.05 20.28 -2.16
C SER A 204 -10.62 18.85 -2.25
N VAL A 205 -9.75 17.87 -2.46
CA VAL A 205 -10.10 16.45 -2.44
C VAL A 205 -9.13 15.64 -1.60
N ILE A 206 -9.63 14.62 -0.90
CA ILE A 206 -8.80 13.56 -0.31
C ILE A 206 -8.86 12.37 -1.27
N PHE A 207 -7.72 11.91 -1.76
CA PHE A 207 -7.65 10.86 -2.77
C PHE A 207 -6.65 9.77 -2.37
N SER A 208 -7.05 8.50 -2.50
CA SER A 208 -6.16 7.35 -2.40
C SER A 208 -6.30 6.50 -3.66
N LEU A 209 -5.20 6.36 -4.40
CA LEU A 209 -5.14 5.46 -5.56
C LEU A 209 -5.28 4.00 -5.13
N LYS A 210 -4.64 3.64 -4.01
CA LYS A 210 -4.63 2.29 -3.45
C LYS A 210 -6.02 1.84 -3.01
N GLU A 211 -6.76 2.71 -2.33
CA GLU A 211 -8.15 2.45 -1.92
C GLU A 211 -9.17 2.74 -3.03
N LYS A 212 -8.72 3.25 -4.18
CA LYS A 212 -9.60 3.80 -5.24
C LYS A 212 -10.64 4.76 -4.65
N SER A 213 -10.24 5.59 -3.70
CA SER A 213 -11.14 6.43 -2.90
C SER A 213 -10.95 7.91 -3.21
N CYS A 214 -12.06 8.63 -3.37
CA CYS A 214 -12.09 10.07 -3.58
C CYS A 214 -13.16 10.71 -2.67
N THR A 215 -12.74 11.58 -1.77
CA THR A 215 -13.63 12.39 -0.93
C THR A 215 -13.49 13.84 -1.32
N LEU A 216 -14.59 14.46 -1.74
CA LEU A 216 -14.67 15.90 -1.97
C LEU A 216 -14.79 16.61 -0.61
N VAL A 217 -13.97 17.63 -0.38
CA VAL A 217 -13.97 18.35 0.89
C VAL A 217 -13.94 19.87 0.69
N ALA A 218 -14.45 20.58 1.69
CA ALA A 218 -14.34 22.04 1.79
C ALA A 218 -13.58 22.43 3.05
N HIS A 219 -12.60 23.33 2.95
CA HIS A 219 -11.87 23.86 4.10
C HIS A 219 -11.85 25.40 4.10
N GLN A 220 -11.73 26.01 5.29
CA GLN A 220 -11.68 27.47 5.47
C GLN A 220 -10.26 28.02 5.51
N SER A 221 -9.32 27.42 4.75
CA SER A 221 -7.87 27.75 4.81
C SER A 221 -7.21 27.58 6.19
N ILE A 222 -7.86 26.84 7.09
CA ILE A 222 -7.28 26.40 8.36
C ILE A 222 -6.71 25.00 8.11
N PHE A 223 -5.40 24.88 8.23
CA PHE A 223 -4.70 23.60 8.18
C PHE A 223 -4.16 23.30 9.58
N SER A 224 -4.36 22.07 10.02
CA SER A 224 -3.78 21.59 11.26
C SER A 224 -3.02 20.32 10.98
N THR A 225 -1.95 20.11 11.73
CA THR A 225 -1.26 18.85 11.72
C THR A 225 -1.54 18.19 13.05
N LEU A 226 -1.93 16.92 13.00
CA LEU A 226 -1.94 16.10 14.20
C LEU A 226 -0.53 16.09 14.81
N SER A 227 -0.45 16.20 16.13
CA SER A 227 0.80 15.99 16.87
C SER A 227 1.31 14.55 16.73
N ILE A 228 0.45 13.65 16.25
CA ILE A 228 0.68 12.24 16.05
C ILE A 228 0.85 11.95 14.55
N THR A 229 1.89 11.20 14.19
CA THR A 229 2.10 10.73 12.82
C THR A 229 1.01 9.73 12.43
N VAL A 230 0.16 10.12 11.49
CA VAL A 230 -0.88 9.25 10.91
C VAL A 230 -0.37 8.62 9.62
N GLN A 231 -0.42 7.29 9.56
CA GLN A 231 -0.12 6.53 8.35
C GLN A 231 -1.34 6.52 7.43
N SER A 232 -1.12 6.80 6.15
CA SER A 232 -2.14 6.64 5.12
C SER A 232 -1.53 6.56 3.72
N SER A 233 -2.23 5.87 2.82
CA SER A 233 -2.05 5.94 1.36
C SER A 233 -2.78 7.12 0.71
N ALA A 234 -3.62 7.85 1.46
CA ALA A 234 -4.33 9.02 0.93
C ALA A 234 -3.50 10.30 0.97
N TYR A 235 -3.77 11.18 0.02
CA TYR A 235 -3.26 12.54 -0.07
C TYR A 235 -4.38 13.55 -0.06
N PHE A 236 -4.06 14.75 0.41
CA PHE A 236 -4.95 15.89 0.38
C PHE A 236 -4.54 16.84 -0.74
N PHE A 237 -5.41 17.08 -1.72
CA PHE A 237 -5.14 17.95 -2.87
C PHE A 237 -6.00 19.19 -2.80
N GLU A 238 -5.36 20.33 -2.60
CA GLU A 238 -5.98 21.66 -2.61
C GLU A 238 -6.03 22.19 -4.05
N ILE A 239 -7.18 22.71 -4.46
CA ILE A 239 -7.40 23.33 -5.76
C ILE A 239 -7.30 24.84 -5.56
N ASP A 240 -6.25 25.46 -6.07
CA ASP A 240 -6.06 26.91 -5.93
C ASP A 240 -6.94 27.68 -6.91
N HIS A 241 -6.70 27.46 -8.21
CA HIS A 241 -7.49 28.05 -9.28
C HIS A 241 -7.40 27.21 -10.55
N CYS A 242 -8.39 27.33 -11.41
CA CYS A 242 -8.44 26.68 -12.72
C CYS A 242 -8.67 27.70 -13.82
N LYS A 243 -7.95 27.55 -14.94
CA LYS A 243 -8.09 28.37 -16.14
C LYS A 243 -8.38 27.47 -17.33
N THR A 244 -9.24 27.91 -18.24
CA THR A 244 -9.47 27.20 -19.50
C THR A 244 -8.19 27.27 -20.35
N LYS A 245 -7.87 26.20 -21.07
CA LYS A 245 -6.76 26.24 -22.03
C LYS A 245 -7.16 27.19 -23.16
N ALA A 246 -6.52 28.37 -23.20
CA ALA A 246 -6.54 29.19 -24.41
C ALA A 246 -5.75 28.42 -25.48
N LEU A 247 -6.30 28.29 -26.68
CA LEU A 247 -5.56 27.77 -27.81
C LEU A 247 -4.40 28.74 -28.06
N GLU A 248 -3.16 28.37 -27.71
CA GLU A 248 -2.01 29.10 -28.23
C GLU A 248 -2.12 29.04 -29.75
N ASN A 249 -2.19 30.22 -30.37
CA ASN A 249 -2.13 30.41 -31.82
C ASN A 249 -0.80 29.87 -32.35
N SER A 250 -0.68 28.55 -32.40
CA SER A 250 0.32 27.89 -33.22
C SER A 250 -0.03 28.26 -34.66
N SER A 251 0.88 29.00 -35.30
CA SER A 251 0.76 29.48 -36.67
C SER A 251 0.79 28.36 -37.73
N THR A 252 0.25 27.19 -37.40
CA THR A 252 -0.01 26.05 -38.28
C THR A 252 -1.48 25.60 -38.24
N VAL A 253 -2.43 26.51 -37.95
CA VAL A 253 -3.87 26.29 -38.27
C VAL A 253 -4.14 26.53 -39.77
N SER A 254 -3.20 26.17 -40.63
CA SER A 254 -3.35 26.25 -42.10
C SER A 254 -3.48 24.89 -42.76
N LEU A 255 -4.06 23.90 -42.05
CA LEU A 255 -4.46 22.61 -42.64
C LEU A 255 -5.75 21.99 -42.08
N LEU A 256 -6.51 22.74 -41.27
CA LEU A 256 -7.95 22.49 -41.13
C LEU A 256 -8.67 23.64 -41.84
N SER A 257 -8.90 23.43 -43.13
CA SER A 257 -9.81 24.24 -43.92
C SER A 257 -11.12 24.47 -43.14
N PRO A 258 -11.69 25.68 -43.14
CA PRO A 258 -13.03 25.96 -42.62
C PRO A 258 -14.16 25.32 -43.47
N ASN A 259 -13.86 24.31 -44.29
CA ASN A 259 -14.81 23.55 -45.09
C ASN A 259 -14.98 22.10 -44.58
N ALA A 260 -15.16 21.92 -43.27
CA ALA A 260 -15.94 20.80 -42.77
C ALA A 260 -17.27 21.37 -42.29
N THR A 261 -18.25 21.43 -43.18
CA THR A 261 -19.66 21.28 -42.79
C THR A 261 -19.76 19.96 -42.05
N ASN A 262 -19.44 19.96 -40.75
CA ASN A 262 -19.65 18.81 -39.89
C ASN A 262 -21.15 18.52 -39.97
N PRO A 263 -21.55 17.31 -40.38
CA PRO A 263 -22.95 17.04 -40.66
C PRO A 263 -23.74 17.27 -39.37
N ILE A 264 -24.77 18.13 -39.46
CA ILE A 264 -25.82 18.20 -38.47
C ILE A 264 -26.36 16.78 -38.34
N LEU A 265 -26.00 16.08 -37.26
CA LEU A 265 -26.63 14.82 -36.93
C LEU A 265 -27.91 15.15 -36.16
N SER A 266 -29.06 14.72 -36.67
CA SER A 266 -30.32 14.82 -35.97
C SER A 266 -30.45 13.66 -34.98
N ILE A 267 -30.60 13.95 -33.69
CA ILE A 267 -30.93 12.97 -32.65
C ILE A 267 -32.21 13.44 -31.97
N PHE A 268 -33.28 12.64 -32.01
CA PHE A 268 -34.59 12.97 -31.44
C PHE A 268 -35.09 14.39 -31.82
N GLU A 269 -35.08 14.72 -33.12
CA GLU A 269 -35.53 16.02 -33.66
C GLU A 269 -34.63 17.25 -33.33
N TYR A 270 -33.51 17.07 -32.63
CA TYR A 270 -32.56 18.14 -32.34
C TYR A 270 -31.39 18.15 -33.34
N SER A 271 -31.07 19.33 -33.89
CA SER A 271 -29.86 19.56 -34.67
C SER A 271 -28.65 19.65 -33.74
N ILE A 272 -27.59 18.91 -34.04
CA ILE A 272 -26.34 18.96 -33.28
C ILE A 272 -25.33 19.87 -33.98
N GLN A 273 -24.83 20.89 -33.26
CA GLN A 273 -23.80 21.81 -33.75
C GLN A 273 -22.48 21.59 -33.02
N HIS A 274 -21.37 21.54 -33.75
CA HIS A 274 -20.04 21.44 -33.15
C HIS A 274 -19.39 22.82 -32.96
N LEU A 275 -19.07 23.18 -31.71
CA LEU A 275 -18.42 24.47 -31.37
C LEU A 275 -17.05 24.31 -30.68
N PRO A 276 -16.15 25.31 -30.77
CA PRO A 276 -14.86 25.31 -30.09
C PRO A 276 -15.00 25.64 -28.59
N ILE A 277 -14.24 24.94 -27.74
CA ILE A 277 -14.38 24.97 -26.28
C ILE A 277 -14.09 26.33 -25.61
N THR A 278 -13.41 27.25 -26.29
CA THR A 278 -13.16 28.61 -25.79
C THR A 278 -14.45 29.40 -25.52
N GLU A 279 -15.56 29.00 -26.10
CA GLU A 279 -16.88 29.63 -25.89
C GLU A 279 -17.56 29.18 -24.59
N SER A 280 -17.01 28.19 -23.87
CA SER A 280 -17.63 27.62 -22.67
C SER A 280 -17.24 28.31 -21.35
N GLU A 281 -16.42 29.38 -21.37
CA GLU A 281 -15.98 30.03 -20.12
C GLU A 281 -17.13 30.63 -19.31
N ASN A 282 -18.19 31.06 -20.00
CA ASN A 282 -19.40 31.62 -19.38
C ASN A 282 -20.53 30.61 -19.23
N ALA A 283 -20.28 29.33 -19.53
CA ALA A 283 -21.31 28.30 -19.44
C ALA A 283 -21.66 28.02 -17.97
N THR A 284 -22.96 27.98 -17.66
CA THR A 284 -23.43 27.47 -16.37
C THR A 284 -23.35 25.96 -16.38
N ILE A 285 -22.53 25.39 -15.49
CA ILE A 285 -22.43 23.94 -15.34
C ILE A 285 -23.69 23.41 -14.66
N ILE A 286 -24.36 22.46 -15.32
CA ILE A 286 -25.58 21.81 -14.83
C ILE A 286 -25.23 20.54 -14.06
N ASP A 287 -24.39 19.69 -14.63
CA ASP A 287 -24.08 18.37 -14.05
C ASP A 287 -22.77 17.79 -14.60
N PHE A 288 -22.22 16.82 -13.88
CA PHE A 288 -21.05 16.05 -14.29
C PHE A 288 -21.27 14.54 -14.07
N LEU A 289 -21.41 13.83 -15.18
CA LEU A 289 -21.90 12.47 -15.25
C LEU A 289 -20.83 11.50 -15.75
N ASP A 290 -21.00 10.24 -15.38
CA ASP A 290 -20.25 9.13 -15.96
C ASP A 290 -21.05 8.56 -17.12
N CYS A 291 -20.58 8.76 -18.35
CA CYS A 291 -21.19 8.24 -19.55
C CYS A 291 -20.16 7.44 -20.33
N THR A 292 -20.51 6.22 -20.72
CA THR A 292 -19.63 5.37 -21.53
C THR A 292 -19.60 5.78 -23.00
N THR A 293 -20.65 6.48 -23.46
CA THR A 293 -20.81 6.91 -24.85
C THR A 293 -21.30 8.34 -24.94
N ILE A 294 -21.07 8.96 -26.09
CA ILE A 294 -21.57 10.30 -26.39
C ILE A 294 -23.10 10.35 -26.43
N GLN A 295 -23.75 9.26 -26.85
CA GLN A 295 -25.21 9.15 -26.87
C GLN A 295 -25.82 9.22 -25.47
N CYS A 296 -25.18 8.60 -24.47
CA CYS A 296 -25.57 8.74 -23.07
C CYS A 296 -25.55 10.22 -22.64
N CYS A 297 -24.46 10.92 -22.99
CA CYS A 297 -24.26 12.30 -22.62
C CYS A 297 -25.35 13.22 -23.21
N LEU A 298 -25.64 13.04 -24.50
CA LEU A 298 -26.68 13.78 -25.22
C LEU A 298 -28.07 13.49 -24.63
N HIS A 299 -28.38 12.21 -24.37
CA HIS A 299 -29.66 11.81 -23.79
C HIS A 299 -29.89 12.44 -22.40
N CYS A 300 -28.86 12.45 -21.55
CA CYS A 300 -28.93 13.11 -20.25
C CYS A 300 -29.17 14.62 -20.34
N CYS A 301 -28.57 15.30 -21.32
CA CYS A 301 -28.84 16.71 -21.57
C CYS A 301 -30.28 16.95 -22.03
N ILE A 302 -30.79 16.13 -22.96
CA ILE A 302 -32.18 16.21 -23.44
C ILE A 302 -33.16 16.07 -22.29
N ILE A 303 -32.95 15.10 -21.39
CA ILE A 303 -33.79 14.92 -20.19
C ILE A 303 -33.76 16.18 -19.31
N LYS A 304 -32.59 16.82 -19.15
CA LYS A 304 -32.40 18.02 -18.32
C LYS A 304 -32.68 19.34 -19.05
N ARG A 305 -33.14 19.28 -20.31
CA ARG A 305 -33.42 20.47 -21.14
C ARG A 305 -34.59 21.28 -20.59
N VAL A 306 -35.68 20.63 -20.20
CA VAL A 306 -36.88 21.32 -19.70
C VAL A 306 -36.67 21.94 -18.32
N SER A 307 -36.03 21.20 -17.41
CA SER A 307 -35.92 21.62 -16.00
C SER A 307 -34.72 22.52 -15.72
N LEU A 308 -33.61 22.35 -16.45
CA LEU A 308 -32.34 23.03 -16.18
C LEU A 308 -31.79 23.76 -17.42
N SER A 309 -32.56 23.80 -18.51
CA SER A 309 -32.19 24.46 -19.77
C SER A 309 -30.86 23.96 -20.35
N CYS A 310 -30.57 22.66 -20.21
CA CYS A 310 -29.39 22.06 -20.84
C CYS A 310 -29.44 22.19 -22.36
N ASN A 311 -28.45 22.87 -22.93
CA ASN A 311 -28.30 23.07 -24.37
C ASN A 311 -26.88 22.74 -24.86
N ALA A 312 -25.95 22.39 -23.97
CA ALA A 312 -24.59 22.07 -24.33
C ALA A 312 -24.04 20.87 -23.57
N VAL A 313 -23.23 20.06 -24.25
CA VAL A 313 -22.51 18.96 -23.64
C VAL A 313 -21.04 18.94 -24.05
N PHE A 314 -20.19 18.48 -23.13
CA PHE A 314 -18.80 18.13 -23.40
C PHE A 314 -18.54 16.69 -22.96
N PHE A 315 -18.19 15.83 -23.92
CA PHE A 315 -17.98 14.40 -23.67
C PHE A 315 -16.50 14.05 -23.80
N ASN A 316 -15.92 13.46 -22.76
CA ASN A 316 -14.57 12.92 -22.78
C ASN A 316 -14.61 11.40 -22.89
N ALA A 317 -14.19 10.89 -24.05
CA ALA A 317 -14.20 9.46 -24.34
C ALA A 317 -13.15 8.66 -23.55
N GLU A 318 -12.01 9.27 -23.22
CA GLU A 318 -10.92 8.62 -22.47
C GLU A 318 -11.32 8.39 -21.01
N GLU A 319 -11.87 9.42 -20.36
CA GLU A 319 -12.29 9.35 -18.96
C GLU A 319 -13.72 8.85 -18.77
N LYS A 320 -14.47 8.67 -19.87
CA LYS A 320 -15.90 8.29 -19.89
C LYS A 320 -16.75 9.26 -19.06
N THR A 321 -16.52 10.55 -19.24
CA THR A 321 -17.19 11.62 -18.49
C THR A 321 -17.97 12.53 -19.42
N CYS A 322 -19.03 13.11 -18.87
CA CYS A 322 -19.95 13.99 -19.58
C CYS A 322 -20.23 15.22 -18.71
N LEU A 323 -19.87 16.40 -19.21
CA LEU A 323 -20.19 17.67 -18.60
C LEU A 323 -21.43 18.26 -19.30
N LEU A 324 -22.48 18.51 -18.52
CA LEU A 324 -23.71 19.13 -18.97
C LEU A 324 -23.70 20.61 -18.65
N MET A 325 -24.08 21.44 -19.61
CA MET A 325 -23.97 22.89 -19.51
C MET A 325 -25.20 23.60 -20.09
N LYS A 326 -25.41 24.81 -19.58
CA LYS A 326 -26.25 25.84 -20.17
C LYS A 326 -25.36 26.96 -20.68
N LEU A 327 -25.37 27.17 -21.98
CA LEU A 327 -24.80 28.35 -22.63
C LEU A 327 -25.83 29.47 -22.68
N ASP A 328 -25.39 30.69 -22.41
CA ASP A 328 -26.15 31.90 -22.70
C ASP A 328 -25.92 32.29 -24.16
N VAL A 329 -26.65 31.63 -25.08
CA VAL A 329 -26.61 31.93 -26.52
C VAL A 329 -27.68 32.99 -26.83
N ASN A 330 -27.35 33.97 -27.68
CA ASN A 330 -28.32 34.94 -28.17
C ASN A 330 -29.46 34.22 -28.93
N SER A 331 -30.69 34.64 -28.65
CA SER A 331 -31.93 33.87 -28.69
C SER A 331 -32.49 33.41 -30.05
N SER A 332 -31.71 33.29 -31.13
CA SER A 332 -32.25 32.83 -32.43
C SER A 332 -32.04 31.35 -32.75
N GLU A 333 -31.25 30.60 -31.95
CA GLU A 333 -30.89 29.19 -32.23
C GLU A 333 -31.37 28.22 -31.11
N THR A 334 -32.53 28.47 -30.53
CA THR A 334 -33.00 27.78 -29.31
C THR A 334 -33.43 26.31 -29.50
N THR A 335 -33.47 25.81 -30.74
CA THR A 335 -33.79 24.41 -31.06
C THR A 335 -32.58 23.48 -31.08
N ASP A 336 -31.36 24.01 -31.15
CA ASP A 336 -30.21 23.16 -31.46
C ASP A 336 -29.50 22.71 -30.18
N LEU A 337 -28.79 21.57 -30.24
CA LEU A 337 -27.98 21.03 -29.16
C LEU A 337 -26.51 21.25 -29.53
N VAL A 338 -25.80 22.03 -28.71
CA VAL A 338 -24.40 22.35 -28.98
C VAL A 338 -23.51 21.26 -28.39
N LEU A 339 -22.82 20.54 -29.27
CA LEU A 339 -21.86 19.51 -28.94
C LEU A 339 -20.44 20.08 -29.00
N TYR A 340 -19.81 20.28 -27.86
CA TYR A 340 -18.38 20.59 -27.81
C TYR A 340 -17.59 19.30 -27.96
N ASN A 341 -17.15 19.01 -29.17
CA ASN A 341 -16.19 17.94 -29.36
C ASN A 341 -15.16 18.33 -30.41
N PHE A 342 -13.99 18.76 -29.93
CA PHE A 342 -12.75 18.67 -30.70
C PHE A 342 -11.57 18.64 -29.73
N PHE A 343 -11.21 17.44 -29.28
CA PHE A 343 -9.82 17.15 -28.93
C PHE A 343 -9.49 15.73 -29.39
N LYS A 344 -8.90 15.63 -30.58
CA LYS A 344 -8.07 14.48 -30.94
C LYS A 344 -6.66 14.94 -30.64
N ASP A 345 -6.20 14.72 -29.41
CA ASP A 345 -4.85 15.11 -29.06
C ASP A 345 -3.86 14.26 -29.87
N THR A 346 -3.38 14.83 -30.97
CA THR A 346 -2.21 14.32 -31.70
C THR A 346 -0.92 14.89 -31.12
N VAL A 347 -1.01 15.81 -30.13
CA VAL A 347 0.15 16.35 -29.43
C VAL A 347 0.53 15.36 -28.33
N ARG A 348 1.35 14.39 -28.74
CA ARG A 348 2.36 13.72 -27.91
C ARG A 348 1.83 13.32 -26.54
N LYS A 349 0.99 12.27 -26.44
CA LYS A 349 0.56 11.57 -25.20
C LYS A 349 1.07 12.34 -23.99
N GLU A 350 0.46 13.50 -23.67
CA GLU A 350 0.89 14.24 -22.49
C GLU A 350 0.69 13.21 -21.39
N LYS A 351 1.83 12.80 -20.84
CA LYS A 351 2.04 11.53 -20.15
C LYS A 351 0.82 11.32 -19.23
N LEU A 352 0.37 10.08 -19.08
CA LEU A 352 -0.54 9.70 -17.98
C LEU A 352 0.25 9.92 -16.69
N ILE A 353 0.53 11.18 -16.37
CA ILE A 353 1.34 11.66 -15.27
C ILE A 353 0.40 11.61 -14.07
N PHE A 354 0.18 10.40 -13.55
CA PHE A 354 0.04 10.27 -12.11
C PHE A 354 1.36 10.71 -11.41
N SER A 355 2.47 10.74 -12.17
CA SER A 355 3.86 11.16 -11.88
C SER A 355 4.09 12.60 -11.37
N ASN A 356 3.07 13.45 -11.28
CA ASN A 356 3.24 14.82 -10.81
C ASN A 356 2.95 14.91 -9.32
N TYR A 357 2.64 13.84 -8.63
CA TYR A 357 2.65 13.87 -7.19
C TYR A 357 3.18 12.54 -6.70
N GLU A 358 4.48 12.32 -6.93
CA GLU A 358 5.24 11.17 -6.44
C GLU A 358 4.94 10.97 -4.94
N ASP A 359 4.06 10.02 -4.64
CA ASP A 359 4.09 9.31 -3.37
C ASP A 359 5.56 8.92 -3.18
N THR A 360 6.22 9.49 -2.18
CA THR A 360 7.60 9.10 -1.86
C THR A 360 7.61 7.59 -1.83
N LEU A 361 8.21 6.95 -2.86
CA LEU A 361 8.12 5.51 -3.12
C LEU A 361 8.13 4.76 -1.79
N ARG A 362 6.95 4.32 -1.31
CA ARG A 362 6.89 3.63 -0.03
C ARG A 362 7.24 2.18 -0.31
N PHE A 363 8.47 1.82 0.00
CA PHE A 363 8.94 0.43 -0.05
C PHE A 363 9.27 -0.07 1.34
N GLU A 364 9.01 -1.36 1.55
CA GLU A 364 9.54 -2.10 2.67
C GLU A 364 10.79 -2.84 2.20
N THR A 365 11.89 -2.69 2.93
CA THR A 365 13.10 -3.45 2.66
C THR A 365 13.06 -4.75 3.46
N SER A 366 13.26 -5.87 2.79
CA SER A 366 13.40 -7.17 3.44
C SER A 366 14.48 -8.01 2.77
N PHE A 367 14.67 -9.24 3.24
CA PHE A 367 15.66 -10.16 2.70
C PHE A 367 15.01 -11.49 2.35
N VAL A 368 15.38 -12.04 1.20
CA VAL A 368 14.96 -13.37 0.74
C VAL A 368 16.17 -14.28 0.58
N SER A 369 16.01 -15.56 0.92
CA SER A 369 16.99 -16.60 0.62
C SER A 369 16.66 -17.19 -0.75
N LEU A 370 17.54 -17.00 -1.75
CA LEU A 370 17.49 -17.70 -3.02
C LEU A 370 18.42 -18.91 -2.92
N HIS A 371 17.90 -19.95 -2.29
CA HIS A 371 18.66 -21.11 -1.84
C HIS A 371 19.29 -21.90 -2.99
N GLU A 372 18.67 -21.96 -4.16
CA GLU A 372 19.25 -22.57 -5.37
C GLU A 372 20.60 -21.94 -5.77
N PHE A 373 20.79 -20.65 -5.47
CA PHE A 373 22.04 -19.93 -5.75
C PHE A 373 22.97 -19.82 -4.55
N HIS A 374 22.57 -20.34 -3.38
CA HIS A 374 23.20 -20.07 -2.08
C HIS A 374 23.37 -18.56 -1.83
N GLU A 375 22.37 -17.77 -2.23
CA GLU A 375 22.40 -16.32 -2.11
C GLU A 375 21.35 -15.82 -1.12
N ARG A 376 21.69 -14.74 -0.41
CA ARG A 376 20.74 -13.92 0.30
C ARG A 376 20.64 -12.58 -0.43
N CYS A 377 19.42 -12.21 -0.80
CA CYS A 377 19.15 -11.00 -1.56
C CYS A 377 18.35 -10.01 -0.74
N GLN A 378 18.74 -8.73 -0.80
CA GLN A 378 17.90 -7.64 -0.37
C GLN A 378 16.81 -7.41 -1.42
N VAL A 379 15.57 -7.26 -0.97
CA VAL A 379 14.42 -6.96 -1.83
C VAL A 379 13.71 -5.70 -1.35
N LEU A 380 13.14 -4.96 -2.29
CA LEU A 380 12.24 -3.84 -2.01
C LEU A 380 10.82 -4.23 -2.44
N THR A 381 9.92 -4.32 -1.47
CA THR A 381 8.50 -4.57 -1.72
C THR A 381 7.77 -3.25 -1.77
N PHE A 382 7.11 -2.96 -2.89
CA PHE A 382 6.34 -1.73 -3.05
C PHE A 382 5.05 -1.83 -2.25
N THR A 383 4.77 -0.81 -1.45
CA THR A 383 3.51 -0.64 -0.72
C THR A 383 2.55 0.34 -1.42
N SER A 384 3.06 1.10 -2.40
CA SER A 384 2.29 1.94 -3.32
C SER A 384 1.70 1.09 -4.46
N ALA A 385 0.58 1.55 -5.03
CA ALA A 385 -0.03 0.95 -6.22
C ALA A 385 0.61 1.44 -7.54
N TYR A 386 1.77 2.07 -7.46
CA TYR A 386 2.39 2.82 -8.54
C TYR A 386 3.92 2.73 -8.50
N ALA A 387 4.53 2.56 -9.68
CA ALA A 387 5.98 2.58 -9.86
C ALA A 387 6.37 3.27 -11.17
N GLU A 388 7.40 4.11 -11.12
CA GLU A 388 8.01 4.75 -12.29
C GLU A 388 9.29 4.04 -12.73
N ASN A 389 9.73 4.29 -13.97
CA ASN A 389 10.99 3.79 -14.52
C ASN A 389 11.09 2.25 -14.54
N LEU A 390 9.95 1.58 -14.55
CA LEU A 390 9.85 0.13 -14.63
C LEU A 390 8.90 -0.27 -15.76
N LYS A 391 9.23 -1.39 -16.40
CA LYS A 391 8.42 -1.96 -17.47
C LYS A 391 8.18 -3.44 -17.23
N VAL A 392 6.94 -3.86 -17.50
CA VAL A 392 6.56 -5.27 -17.48
C VAL A 392 7.08 -5.94 -18.74
N HIS A 393 7.87 -7.00 -18.57
CA HIS A 393 8.32 -7.86 -19.66
C HIS A 393 7.17 -8.80 -20.06
N SER A 394 7.05 -9.12 -21.35
CA SER A 394 5.91 -9.90 -21.87
C SER A 394 5.84 -11.35 -21.40
N LEU A 395 6.92 -11.87 -20.81
CA LEU A 395 6.96 -13.24 -20.31
C LEU A 395 6.36 -13.31 -18.90
N ALA A 396 5.24 -14.03 -18.79
CA ALA A 396 4.59 -14.37 -17.53
C ALA A 396 4.96 -15.80 -17.13
N LEU A 397 5.22 -16.01 -15.85
CA LEU A 397 5.43 -17.31 -15.22
C LEU A 397 4.20 -17.64 -14.40
N GLN A 398 3.64 -18.83 -14.59
CA GLN A 398 2.53 -19.31 -13.77
C GLN A 398 3.10 -19.90 -12.46
N THR A 399 3.03 -19.14 -11.39
CA THR A 399 3.53 -19.54 -10.07
C THR A 399 2.84 -18.74 -8.97
N ASN A 400 2.56 -19.40 -7.85
CA ASN A 400 2.02 -18.79 -6.63
C ASN A 400 3.09 -18.65 -5.51
N SER A 401 4.36 -18.88 -5.85
CA SER A 401 5.51 -18.70 -4.97
C SER A 401 6.31 -17.47 -5.39
N LEU A 402 6.44 -16.51 -4.48
CA LEU A 402 7.27 -15.32 -4.69
C LEU A 402 8.75 -15.73 -4.78
N ASN A 403 9.19 -16.70 -3.97
CA ASN A 403 10.54 -17.24 -4.02
C ASN A 403 10.83 -17.86 -5.39
N GLY A 404 9.92 -18.69 -5.93
CA GLY A 404 10.05 -19.24 -7.28
C GLY A 404 10.12 -18.15 -8.36
N CYS A 405 9.26 -17.13 -8.24
CA CYS A 405 9.24 -15.97 -9.14
C CYS A 405 10.57 -15.17 -9.11
N LEU A 406 11.12 -14.92 -7.91
CA LEU A 406 12.40 -14.22 -7.73
C LEU A 406 13.60 -15.07 -8.17
N THR A 407 13.57 -16.38 -7.94
CA THR A 407 14.58 -17.33 -8.43
C THR A 407 14.63 -17.31 -9.96
N ALA A 408 13.48 -17.33 -10.62
CA ALA A 408 13.39 -17.23 -12.07
C ALA A 408 13.92 -15.88 -12.58
N CYS A 409 13.57 -14.77 -11.93
CA CYS A 409 14.10 -13.43 -12.23
C CYS A 409 15.63 -13.35 -12.05
N ARG A 410 16.17 -13.99 -10.99
CA ARG A 410 17.61 -14.01 -10.71
C ARG A 410 18.41 -14.84 -11.72
N ASN A 411 17.80 -15.85 -12.33
CA ASN A 411 18.48 -16.77 -13.23
C ASN A 411 19.01 -16.03 -14.48
N LYS A 412 20.34 -15.93 -14.59
CA LYS A 412 21.03 -15.23 -15.68
C LYS A 412 21.17 -16.06 -16.95
N ALA A 413 20.85 -17.35 -16.91
CA ALA A 413 21.25 -18.29 -17.96
C ALA A 413 20.58 -18.04 -19.32
N ASN A 414 19.43 -17.36 -19.37
CA ASN A 414 18.61 -17.26 -20.59
C ASN A 414 18.15 -15.84 -20.97
N ASP A 415 18.65 -14.79 -20.33
CA ASP A 415 17.98 -13.48 -20.38
C ASP A 415 18.79 -12.37 -21.08
N THR A 416 18.29 -11.91 -22.23
CA THR A 416 18.83 -10.75 -22.97
C THR A 416 18.56 -9.41 -22.29
N LEU A 417 17.59 -9.33 -21.36
CA LEU A 417 17.35 -8.15 -20.53
C LEU A 417 17.60 -8.49 -19.06
N SER A 418 18.36 -7.66 -18.34
CA SER A 418 18.56 -7.87 -16.91
C SER A 418 17.23 -7.72 -16.14
N CYS A 419 16.82 -8.74 -15.38
CA CYS A 419 15.68 -8.63 -14.49
C CYS A 419 15.99 -7.65 -13.34
N SER A 420 15.12 -6.67 -13.12
CA SER A 420 15.19 -5.75 -11.98
C SER A 420 14.31 -6.20 -10.81
N GLY A 421 13.31 -7.05 -11.08
CA GLY A 421 12.32 -7.48 -10.10
C GLY A 421 11.14 -8.19 -10.74
N VAL A 422 10.06 -8.31 -9.99
CA VAL A 422 8.86 -9.03 -10.41
C VAL A 422 7.58 -8.27 -10.04
N LEU A 423 6.57 -8.40 -10.87
CA LEU A 423 5.18 -8.04 -10.57
C LEU A 423 4.44 -9.35 -10.31
N PHE A 424 4.14 -9.60 -9.05
CA PHE A 424 3.66 -10.88 -8.55
C PHE A 424 2.20 -10.76 -8.10
N SER A 425 1.35 -11.63 -8.59
CA SER A 425 0.01 -11.91 -8.05
C SER A 425 0.00 -13.35 -7.55
N LYS A 426 -0.26 -13.51 -6.25
CA LYS A 426 -0.43 -14.84 -5.66
C LYS A 426 -1.77 -15.46 -6.05
N GLN A 427 -2.83 -14.64 -6.10
CA GLN A 427 -4.20 -15.09 -6.33
C GLN A 427 -4.42 -15.56 -7.76
N GLU A 428 -3.95 -14.79 -8.74
CA GLU A 428 -4.01 -15.17 -10.15
C GLU A 428 -2.90 -16.17 -10.52
N GLU A 429 -1.98 -16.45 -9.59
CA GLU A 429 -0.81 -17.33 -9.77
C GLU A 429 0.07 -16.87 -10.95
N VAL A 430 0.23 -15.57 -11.12
CA VAL A 430 1.01 -14.98 -12.21
C VAL A 430 2.16 -14.14 -11.67
N CYS A 431 3.33 -14.35 -12.27
CA CYS A 431 4.56 -13.60 -12.02
C CYS A 431 5.06 -13.00 -13.34
N TYR A 432 5.08 -11.69 -13.46
CA TYR A 432 5.73 -11.01 -14.57
C TYR A 432 7.13 -10.54 -14.17
N LYS A 433 8.07 -10.69 -15.11
CA LYS A 433 9.39 -10.12 -14.95
C LYS A 433 9.36 -8.60 -15.17
N LEU A 434 10.05 -7.85 -14.32
CA LEU A 434 10.22 -6.41 -14.46
C LEU A 434 11.64 -6.09 -14.92
N VAL A 435 11.74 -5.10 -15.81
CA VAL A 435 13.00 -4.58 -16.33
C VAL A 435 13.05 -3.07 -16.13
N GLU A 436 14.26 -2.51 -16.19
CA GLU A 436 14.46 -1.07 -16.19
C GLU A 436 13.71 -0.44 -17.37
N GLY A 437 12.88 0.55 -17.06
CA GLY A 437 12.13 1.35 -18.00
C GLY A 437 12.79 2.71 -18.22
N THR A 438 12.22 3.48 -19.14
CA THR A 438 12.56 4.88 -19.35
C THR A 438 11.78 5.77 -18.38
N SER A 439 12.11 7.07 -18.33
CA SER A 439 11.32 8.10 -17.62
C SER A 439 9.84 8.22 -18.05
N HIS A 440 9.45 7.49 -19.09
CA HIS A 440 8.09 7.43 -19.61
C HIS A 440 7.36 6.12 -19.26
N ASP A 441 8.07 5.11 -18.78
CA ASP A 441 7.48 3.83 -18.40
C ASP A 441 6.99 3.87 -16.95
N GLN A 442 5.78 3.34 -16.73
CA GLN A 442 5.14 3.30 -15.43
C GLN A 442 4.26 2.05 -15.30
N ILE A 443 4.09 1.61 -14.06
CA ILE A 443 3.25 0.47 -13.70
C ILE A 443 2.23 0.94 -12.66
N VAL A 444 0.96 0.67 -12.93
CA VAL A 444 -0.12 0.76 -11.95
C VAL A 444 -0.52 -0.67 -11.64
N THR A 445 -0.43 -1.07 -10.38
CA THR A 445 -0.74 -2.45 -9.97
C THR A 445 -2.25 -2.68 -9.95
N GLU A 446 -2.68 -3.86 -10.39
CA GLU A 446 -4.06 -4.32 -10.24
C GLU A 446 -4.35 -4.83 -8.81
N ASP A 447 -5.61 -5.19 -8.56
CA ASP A 447 -6.10 -5.65 -7.25
C ASP A 447 -5.53 -7.05 -6.97
N ASP A 448 -4.49 -7.12 -6.11
CA ASP A 448 -3.71 -8.30 -5.66
C ASP A 448 -2.23 -8.30 -6.08
N GLN A 449 -1.84 -7.43 -7.01
CA GLN A 449 -0.49 -7.39 -7.55
C GLN A 449 0.47 -6.65 -6.61
N THR A 450 1.69 -7.17 -6.50
CA THR A 450 2.77 -6.56 -5.74
C THR A 450 4.04 -6.49 -6.57
N ILE A 451 4.67 -5.32 -6.59
CA ILE A 451 6.00 -5.13 -7.18
C ILE A 451 7.06 -5.46 -6.14
N VAL A 452 7.98 -6.36 -6.47
CA VAL A 452 9.12 -6.73 -5.63
C VAL A 452 10.40 -6.59 -6.45
N LEU A 453 11.25 -5.63 -6.11
CA LEU A 453 12.53 -5.42 -6.77
C LEU A 453 13.62 -6.24 -6.11
N LEU A 454 14.45 -6.88 -6.93
CA LEU A 454 15.62 -7.62 -6.50
C LEU A 454 16.82 -6.67 -6.52
N GLN A 455 17.40 -6.38 -5.36
CA GLN A 455 18.55 -5.50 -5.25
C GLN A 455 19.85 -6.30 -5.17
N ARG A 456 20.52 -6.24 -4.01
CA ARG A 456 21.84 -6.82 -3.81
C ARG A 456 21.72 -8.25 -3.32
N CYS A 457 22.20 -9.19 -4.13
CA CYS A 457 22.41 -10.59 -3.76
C CYS A 457 23.87 -10.83 -3.37
N VAL A 458 24.08 -11.51 -2.24
CA VAL A 458 25.40 -11.93 -1.77
C VAL A 458 25.39 -13.43 -1.48
N LYS A 459 26.52 -14.10 -1.76
CA LYS A 459 26.72 -15.51 -1.38
C LYS A 459 26.61 -15.65 0.14
N ASP A 460 25.85 -16.64 0.56
CA ASP A 460 25.56 -16.91 1.96
C ASP A 460 26.05 -18.30 2.35
N ARG A 461 27.31 -18.35 2.82
CA ARG A 461 27.98 -19.55 3.35
C ARG A 461 27.91 -20.75 2.39
N GLU A 462 28.14 -20.49 1.11
CA GLU A 462 28.05 -21.49 0.02
C GLU A 462 28.91 -22.74 0.29
N GLU A 463 30.13 -22.59 0.77
CA GLU A 463 31.00 -23.75 1.10
C GLU A 463 30.47 -24.60 2.26
N GLU A 464 29.91 -23.95 3.30
CA GLU A 464 29.30 -24.65 4.45
C GLU A 464 28.03 -25.40 4.03
N ARG A 465 27.29 -24.85 3.06
CA ARG A 465 26.00 -25.36 2.58
C ARG A 465 26.10 -26.32 1.39
N ARG A 466 27.22 -26.37 0.66
CA ARG A 466 27.42 -27.20 -0.55
C ARG A 466 27.08 -28.68 -0.34
N GLY A 467 27.31 -29.20 0.87
CA GLY A 467 27.05 -30.60 1.22
C GLY A 467 25.68 -30.87 1.83
N ASN A 468 24.81 -29.87 1.98
CA ASN A 468 23.49 -30.04 2.58
C ASN A 468 22.58 -30.79 1.61
N SER A 469 21.89 -31.82 2.11
CA SER A 469 21.19 -32.80 1.27
C SER A 469 19.67 -32.64 1.24
N MET A 470 19.08 -31.83 2.12
CA MET A 470 17.62 -31.79 2.32
C MET A 470 17.05 -30.39 2.60
N PHE A 471 15.96 -30.08 1.92
CA PHE A 471 15.08 -28.94 2.17
C PHE A 471 13.72 -29.45 2.65
N TYR A 472 13.36 -29.16 3.90
CA TYR A 472 12.12 -29.57 4.52
C TYR A 472 11.06 -28.49 4.38
N HIS A 473 9.89 -28.87 3.85
CA HIS A 473 8.73 -28.00 3.72
C HIS A 473 7.81 -28.27 4.91
N TYR A 474 7.71 -27.31 5.82
CA TYR A 474 6.82 -27.39 6.97
C TYR A 474 5.56 -26.60 6.69
N HIS A 475 4.43 -27.30 6.70
CA HIS A 475 3.12 -26.68 6.68
C HIS A 475 2.73 -26.32 8.11
N LEU A 476 2.78 -25.04 8.44
CA LEU A 476 2.46 -24.53 9.77
C LEU A 476 1.04 -23.99 9.72
N TYR A 477 0.07 -24.83 10.09
CA TYR A 477 -1.35 -24.47 10.07
C TYR A 477 -1.67 -23.32 11.02
N GLU A 478 -0.89 -23.20 12.09
CA GLU A 478 -0.92 -22.09 13.02
C GLU A 478 -0.42 -20.80 12.38
N LEU A 479 0.48 -20.83 11.39
CA LEU A 479 0.94 -19.60 10.75
C LEU A 479 0.25 -19.35 9.41
N GLU A 480 -0.56 -20.31 8.94
CA GLU A 480 -1.17 -20.29 7.61
C GLU A 480 -0.13 -20.13 6.48
N GLU A 481 1.09 -20.56 6.78
CA GLU A 481 2.28 -20.43 5.95
C GLU A 481 2.90 -21.80 5.70
N MET A 482 3.60 -21.90 4.57
CA MET A 482 4.56 -22.95 4.30
C MET A 482 5.97 -22.36 4.48
N CYS A 483 6.76 -22.97 5.36
CA CYS A 483 8.13 -22.55 5.62
C CYS A 483 9.12 -23.61 5.13
N VAL A 484 10.19 -23.16 4.47
CA VAL A 484 11.26 -24.03 3.98
C VAL A 484 12.46 -23.92 4.89
N PHE A 485 12.91 -25.08 5.37
CA PHE A 485 14.08 -25.22 6.22
C PHE A 485 15.18 -26.05 5.54
N GLU A 486 16.41 -25.56 5.56
CA GLU A 486 17.58 -26.29 5.07
C GLU A 486 18.28 -26.99 6.24
N SER A 487 18.45 -28.31 6.13
CA SER A 487 19.15 -29.09 7.15
C SER A 487 20.66 -29.08 6.92
N TYR A 488 21.41 -28.82 7.99
CA TYR A 488 22.87 -28.73 7.95
C TYR A 488 23.53 -30.07 8.21
N ASN A 489 24.37 -30.50 7.27
CA ASN A 489 25.21 -31.68 7.44
C ASN A 489 26.49 -31.38 8.25
N SER A 490 27.05 -30.17 8.11
CA SER A 490 28.23 -29.73 8.85
C SER A 490 27.96 -29.69 10.36
N ASN A 491 28.93 -30.17 11.15
CA ASN A 491 28.88 -30.04 12.61
C ASN A 491 29.34 -28.66 13.12
N HIS A 492 29.96 -27.87 12.25
CA HIS A 492 30.49 -26.55 12.55
C HIS A 492 29.68 -25.53 11.76
N ILE A 493 28.95 -24.69 12.49
CA ILE A 493 27.96 -23.78 11.92
C ILE A 493 28.37 -22.35 12.26
N SER A 494 28.52 -21.53 11.22
CA SER A 494 28.94 -20.13 11.36
C SER A 494 27.80 -19.15 11.09
N GLY A 495 27.95 -17.91 11.56
CA GLY A 495 27.02 -16.82 11.21
C GLY A 495 25.75 -16.73 12.04
N PHE A 496 25.68 -17.41 13.19
CA PHE A 496 24.50 -17.47 14.05
C PHE A 496 24.82 -17.26 15.52
N ALA A 497 23.96 -16.52 16.23
CA ALA A 497 24.00 -16.34 17.67
C ALA A 497 22.71 -16.85 18.31
N ILE A 498 22.82 -17.57 19.43
CA ILE A 498 21.68 -18.02 20.23
C ILE A 498 21.00 -16.79 20.83
N TYR A 499 19.67 -16.74 20.78
CA TYR A 499 18.89 -15.69 21.45
C TYR A 499 17.88 -16.25 22.46
N ASP A 500 17.48 -17.53 22.34
CA ASP A 500 16.48 -18.15 23.20
C ASP A 500 16.63 -19.67 23.22
N ASN A 501 15.98 -20.33 24.17
CA ASN A 501 15.93 -21.78 24.29
C ASN A 501 14.61 -22.29 24.89
N ILE A 502 14.25 -23.53 24.56
CA ILE A 502 13.21 -24.28 25.27
C ILE A 502 13.85 -25.55 25.81
N LEU A 503 13.87 -25.69 27.14
CA LEU A 503 14.27 -26.93 27.79
C LEU A 503 13.16 -27.98 27.66
N LYS A 504 13.54 -29.24 27.40
CA LYS A 504 12.62 -30.39 27.29
C LYS A 504 11.53 -30.24 26.22
N ALA A 505 11.82 -29.56 25.11
CA ALA A 505 10.91 -29.48 23.97
C ALA A 505 10.52 -30.88 23.45
N ILE A 506 9.22 -31.15 23.38
CA ILE A 506 8.65 -32.49 23.18
C ILE A 506 8.77 -32.93 21.71
N SER A 507 8.65 -31.99 20.77
CA SER A 507 8.74 -32.29 19.33
C SER A 507 9.62 -31.30 18.56
N LEU A 508 10.18 -31.74 17.43
CA LEU A 508 10.87 -30.84 16.48
C LEU A 508 9.88 -29.80 15.91
N TYR A 509 8.63 -30.19 15.69
CA TYR A 509 7.58 -29.31 15.16
C TYR A 509 7.38 -28.06 16.04
N GLN A 510 7.32 -28.22 17.37
CA GLN A 510 7.19 -27.08 18.29
C GLN A 510 8.32 -26.06 18.13
N CYS A 511 9.54 -26.53 17.85
CA CYS A 511 10.70 -25.66 17.68
C CYS A 511 10.72 -25.01 16.29
N ILE A 512 10.32 -25.74 15.26
CA ILE A 512 10.13 -25.17 13.93
C ILE A 512 9.06 -24.08 13.96
N LEU A 513 7.90 -24.37 14.56
CA LEU A 513 6.79 -23.44 14.70
C LEU A 513 7.20 -22.18 15.46
N LYS A 514 7.89 -22.32 16.61
CA LYS A 514 8.38 -21.15 17.36
C LYS A 514 9.42 -20.33 16.59
N CYS A 515 10.34 -20.96 15.88
CA CYS A 515 11.31 -20.18 15.11
C CYS A 515 10.63 -19.44 13.95
N ALA A 516 9.75 -20.10 13.19
CA ALA A 516 9.01 -19.47 12.12
C ALA A 516 8.13 -18.32 12.63
N SER A 517 7.52 -18.49 13.80
CA SER A 517 6.72 -17.44 14.42
C SER A 517 7.59 -16.23 14.84
N GLU A 518 8.82 -16.47 15.30
CA GLU A 518 9.73 -15.40 15.73
C GLU A 518 10.70 -14.89 14.64
N GLN A 519 10.41 -15.18 13.36
CA GLN A 519 11.34 -14.89 12.25
C GLN A 519 11.70 -13.41 12.13
N ILE A 520 10.72 -12.50 12.20
CA ILE A 520 10.96 -11.06 12.09
C ILE A 520 11.17 -10.46 13.50
N SER A 521 10.43 -10.92 14.51
CA SER A 521 10.33 -10.27 15.83
C SER A 521 11.60 -10.38 16.65
N LYS A 522 12.19 -11.58 16.65
CA LYS A 522 13.47 -11.86 17.30
C LYS A 522 14.57 -12.15 16.27
N GLY A 523 14.24 -12.07 14.98
CA GLY A 523 15.16 -12.37 13.90
C GLY A 523 15.49 -13.86 13.81
N CYS A 524 14.57 -14.77 14.17
CA CYS A 524 14.86 -16.20 14.12
C CYS A 524 15.22 -16.60 12.69
N ALA A 525 16.37 -17.25 12.56
CA ALA A 525 16.95 -17.64 11.30
C ALA A 525 17.37 -19.11 11.29
N ALA A 526 17.52 -19.75 12.45
CA ALA A 526 17.79 -21.18 12.52
C ALA A 526 17.33 -21.77 13.85
N VAL A 527 17.12 -23.08 13.84
CA VAL A 527 16.74 -23.89 15.00
C VAL A 527 17.67 -25.08 15.15
N HIS A 528 18.03 -25.37 16.40
CA HIS A 528 18.70 -26.60 16.79
C HIS A 528 17.79 -27.41 17.70
N LYS A 529 17.70 -28.72 17.46
CA LYS A 529 16.99 -29.67 18.32
C LYS A 529 17.97 -30.73 18.82
N SER A 530 18.05 -30.86 20.14
CA SER A 530 18.75 -31.95 20.84
C SER A 530 17.77 -32.75 21.71
N GLN A 531 18.29 -33.72 22.46
CA GLN A 531 17.52 -34.41 23.50
C GLN A 531 17.16 -33.47 24.66
N GLU A 532 18.01 -32.48 24.94
CA GLU A 532 17.83 -31.55 26.06
C GLU A 532 16.79 -30.47 25.79
N GLY A 533 16.54 -30.16 24.52
CA GLY A 533 15.60 -29.10 24.14
C GLY A 533 15.86 -28.53 22.76
N CYS A 534 15.50 -27.25 22.61
CA CYS A 534 15.72 -26.47 21.41
C CYS A 534 16.49 -25.20 21.69
N LEU A 535 17.39 -24.86 20.77
CA LEU A 535 18.07 -23.56 20.75
C LEU A 535 17.63 -22.79 19.50
N PHE A 536 17.38 -21.50 19.66
CA PHE A 536 16.95 -20.61 18.59
C PHE A 536 18.03 -19.60 18.27
N PHE A 537 18.24 -19.38 16.98
CA PHE A 537 19.37 -18.59 16.49
C PHE A 537 18.90 -17.43 15.64
N ARG A 538 19.57 -16.29 15.81
CA ARG A 538 19.49 -15.13 14.92
C ARG A 538 20.78 -15.01 14.13
N ARG A 539 20.73 -14.40 12.95
CA ARG A 539 21.93 -14.17 12.15
C ARG A 539 22.87 -13.19 12.86
N ASN A 540 24.15 -13.55 12.91
CA ASN A 540 25.23 -12.72 13.40
C ASN A 540 26.55 -13.22 12.79
N SER A 541 27.09 -12.49 11.82
CA SER A 541 28.33 -12.85 11.11
C SER A 541 29.58 -12.85 12.01
N ALA A 542 29.55 -12.14 13.13
CA ALA A 542 30.65 -12.06 14.09
C ALA A 542 30.53 -13.12 15.22
N ALA A 543 29.48 -13.94 15.21
CA ALA A 543 29.30 -14.96 16.23
C ALA A 543 30.35 -16.08 16.12
N ARG A 544 30.68 -16.68 17.26
CA ARG A 544 31.55 -17.86 17.31
C ARG A 544 30.88 -19.04 16.63
N ILE A 545 31.70 -19.93 16.07
CA ILE A 545 31.23 -21.18 15.44
C ILE A 545 30.46 -22.00 16.49
N PHE A 546 29.23 -22.35 16.15
CA PHE A 546 28.41 -23.28 16.91
C PHE A 546 28.78 -24.72 16.52
N ARG A 547 28.97 -25.58 17.52
CA ARG A 547 29.30 -27.00 17.31
C ARG A 547 28.11 -27.87 17.70
N LYS A 548 27.44 -28.46 16.72
CA LYS A 548 26.34 -29.41 16.99
C LYS A 548 26.89 -30.79 17.33
N LEU A 549 26.16 -31.51 18.18
CA LEU A 549 26.42 -32.93 18.44
C LEU A 549 25.90 -33.76 17.26
N GLY A 550 26.55 -34.90 16.96
CA GLY A 550 26.19 -35.74 15.81
C GLY A 550 24.75 -36.26 15.85
N SER A 551 24.17 -36.45 17.04
CA SER A 551 22.78 -36.88 17.24
C SER A 551 21.75 -35.74 17.22
N SER A 552 22.19 -34.50 17.02
CA SER A 552 21.34 -33.32 17.06
C SER A 552 21.07 -32.74 15.68
N TYR A 553 19.89 -32.15 15.53
CA TYR A 553 19.42 -31.57 14.27
C TYR A 553 19.65 -30.06 14.28
N PHE A 554 20.16 -29.51 13.18
CA PHE A 554 20.26 -28.07 12.97
C PHE A 554 19.65 -27.75 11.60
N ALA A 555 18.73 -26.79 11.58
CA ALA A 555 18.14 -26.32 10.34
C ALA A 555 17.99 -24.81 10.30
N GLU A 556 18.30 -24.25 9.14
CA GLU A 556 18.15 -22.85 8.83
C GLU A 556 16.78 -22.58 8.21
N LEU A 557 16.10 -21.54 8.68
CA LEU A 557 14.87 -21.04 8.09
C LEU A 557 15.22 -20.21 6.84
N LEU A 558 14.83 -20.69 5.66
CA LEU A 558 15.11 -20.00 4.38
C LEU A 558 14.07 -18.92 4.10
N PHE A 559 12.80 -19.30 4.08
CA PHE A 559 11.67 -18.40 3.87
C PHE A 559 10.36 -19.05 4.34
N CYS A 560 9.35 -18.22 4.57
CA CYS A 560 7.95 -18.62 4.77
C CYS A 560 7.08 -17.88 3.75
N GLU A 561 6.09 -18.57 3.18
CA GLU A 561 5.11 -18.01 2.26
C GLU A 561 3.70 -18.42 2.68
N SER A 562 2.73 -17.50 2.58
CA SER A 562 1.32 -17.83 2.83
C SER A 562 0.84 -18.94 1.90
N LYS A 563 -0.10 -19.78 2.37
CA LYS A 563 -0.73 -20.79 1.52
C LYS A 563 -1.88 -20.26 0.66
N PHE A 564 -2.57 -19.22 1.09
CA PHE A 564 -3.88 -18.88 0.55
C PHE A 564 -3.77 -17.95 -0.65
N ALA A 565 -4.38 -18.36 -1.76
CA ALA A 565 -4.51 -17.61 -3.00
C ALA A 565 -5.99 -17.43 -3.43
N ARG A 566 -6.93 -18.06 -2.72
CA ARG A 566 -8.33 -18.14 -3.18
C ARG A 566 -9.30 -18.16 -2.00
N ASN A 567 -10.45 -17.50 -2.16
CA ASN A 567 -11.65 -17.71 -1.35
C ASN A 567 -12.23 -19.11 -1.62
N THR A 568 -11.51 -20.19 -1.29
CA THR A 568 -12.10 -21.53 -1.29
C THR A 568 -12.69 -21.81 0.07
N LEU A 569 -13.92 -21.32 0.26
CA LEU A 569 -14.92 -22.07 1.01
C LEU A 569 -15.20 -23.34 0.20
N ASP A 570 -14.33 -24.34 0.31
CA ASP A 570 -14.64 -25.69 -0.16
C ASP A 570 -15.32 -26.44 0.99
N PHE A 571 -16.60 -26.14 1.22
CA PHE A 571 -17.50 -27.07 1.91
C PHE A 571 -17.83 -28.17 0.90
N GLY A 572 -16.92 -29.12 0.72
CA GLY A 572 -17.05 -30.08 -0.36
C GLY A 572 -16.08 -31.24 -0.37
N ALA A 573 -15.80 -31.88 0.77
CA ALA A 573 -15.44 -33.31 0.82
C ALA A 573 -15.15 -33.77 2.26
N VAL A 574 -16.17 -34.22 2.98
CA VAL A 574 -16.07 -35.39 3.88
C VAL A 574 -17.44 -36.09 3.80
N ASP A 575 -17.39 -37.41 3.61
CA ASP A 575 -18.51 -38.35 3.47
C ASP A 575 -19.68 -38.15 4.46
#